data_AF-A0A7S1TRD1-F1
#
_entry.id   AF-A0A7S1TRD1-F1
#
_cell.length_a   1.000
_cell.length_b   1.000
_cell.length_c   1.000
_cell.angle_alpha   90.00
_cell.angle_beta   90.00
_cell.angle_gamma   90.00
#
_symmetry.space_group_name_H-M   'P 1'
#
loop_
_entity.id
_entity.type
_entity.pdbx_description
1 polymer ?
#
loop_
_entity_poly.entity_id
_entity_poly.type
_entity_poly.pdbx_seq_one_letter_code
_entity_poly.pdbx_strand_id
1 'polypeptide(L)'
;MADIAEDDGGDYESNTMCFLCCEEMGPSRLAAVGACNHRGACAVCYYRLRKLMNDSNCVFCKQDLEQVMCVDPADERRFEEFSIWGDNAGPDHAYEEKSRMFFPKPYYESEILKLEKAICWVPDCPRGQKPFRNAKELEKHTEAEHGLSFCHICMKHKKSFLAEMPLFTPEGFMQHLKQGDPASGFEGHPK
;
A
#
# COMPACT_ATOMS: atom_id res chain seq x y z
N MET A 1 -25.53 -4.86 52.38
CA MET A 1 -24.12 -4.50 52.18
C MET A 1 -23.78 -4.98 50.79
N ALA A 2 -23.82 -4.06 49.82
CA ALA A 2 -23.53 -4.36 48.43
C ALA A 2 -22.05 -4.00 48.22
N ASP A 3 -21.26 -4.99 47.83
CA ASP A 3 -19.88 -4.80 47.39
C ASP A 3 -19.89 -4.04 46.06
N ILE A 4 -19.27 -2.86 46.08
CA ILE A 4 -19.03 -2.04 44.90
C ILE A 4 -17.67 -2.48 44.37
N ALA A 5 -17.65 -3.22 43.26
CA ALA A 5 -16.42 -3.45 42.51
C ALA A 5 -16.09 -2.17 41.73
N GLU A 6 -14.93 -1.59 42.03
CA GLU A 6 -14.32 -0.50 41.28
C GLU A 6 -13.87 -1.03 39.91
N ASP A 7 -14.39 -0.41 38.85
CA ASP A 7 -13.97 -0.61 37.46
C ASP A 7 -12.70 0.23 37.24
N ASP A 8 -11.55 -0.43 37.34
CA ASP A 8 -10.22 0.18 37.17
C ASP A 8 -9.77 0.10 35.70
N GLY A 9 -9.61 1.28 35.10
CA GLY A 9 -8.51 1.58 34.19
C GLY A 9 -8.29 0.65 32.99
N GLY A 10 -9.15 0.74 31.97
CA GLY A 10 -8.82 0.23 30.64
C GLY A 10 -7.67 1.03 30.02
N ASP A 11 -6.48 0.44 30.04
CA ASP A 11 -5.27 0.88 29.34
C ASP A 11 -5.61 1.23 27.89
N TYR A 12 -5.48 2.50 27.51
CA TYR A 12 -5.64 2.95 26.13
C TYR A 12 -4.38 2.55 25.36
N GLU A 13 -4.25 1.25 25.07
CA GLU A 13 -3.21 0.77 24.16
C GLU A 13 -3.27 1.61 22.89
N SER A 14 -2.19 2.37 22.65
CA SER A 14 -1.94 3.07 21.40
C SER A 14 -2.11 2.04 20.30
N ASN A 15 -3.23 2.09 19.56
CA ASN A 15 -3.56 1.04 18.60
C ASN A 15 -2.51 1.01 17.50
N THR A 16 -1.54 0.09 17.65
CA THR A 16 -0.42 -0.10 16.73
C THR A 16 -0.87 -0.81 15.48
N MET A 17 -2.11 -1.28 15.37
CA MET A 17 -2.60 -2.02 14.21
C MET A 17 -3.20 -1.08 13.16
N CYS A 18 -2.81 -1.27 11.90
CA CYS A 18 -3.44 -0.58 10.78
C CYS A 18 -4.88 -1.07 10.58
N PHE A 19 -5.85 -0.16 10.63
CA PHE A 19 -7.27 -0.47 10.47
C PHE A 19 -7.64 -1.04 9.08
N LEU A 20 -6.80 -0.81 8.07
CA LEU A 20 -7.09 -1.21 6.68
C LEU A 20 -6.54 -2.60 6.33
N CYS A 21 -5.34 -2.94 6.81
CA CYS A 21 -4.69 -4.21 6.48
C CYS A 21 -4.52 -5.13 7.68
N CYS A 22 -4.88 -4.67 8.88
CA CYS A 22 -4.71 -5.42 10.13
C CYS A 22 -3.26 -5.89 10.33
N GLU A 23 -2.28 -5.11 9.86
CA GLU A 23 -0.86 -5.35 10.13
C GLU A 23 -0.36 -4.35 11.16
N GLU A 24 0.60 -4.78 11.97
CA GLU A 24 1.25 -3.96 12.99
C GLU A 24 2.06 -2.83 12.34
N MET A 25 1.83 -1.62 12.81
CA MET A 25 2.55 -0.42 12.46
C MET A 25 3.77 -0.29 13.37
N GLY A 26 4.90 0.05 12.77
CA GLY A 26 6.17 0.21 13.44
C GLY A 26 7.23 0.74 12.49
N PRO A 27 8.53 0.57 12.80
CA PRO A 27 9.63 1.09 11.98
C PRO A 27 9.60 0.61 10.51
N SER A 28 9.07 -0.60 10.26
CA SER A 28 8.90 -1.19 8.92
C SER A 28 7.54 -0.88 8.27
N ARG A 29 6.60 -0.29 9.01
CA ARG A 29 5.24 0.03 8.55
C ARG A 29 4.74 1.29 9.25
N LEU A 30 5.20 2.44 8.75
CA LEU A 30 4.93 3.76 9.31
C LEU A 30 3.43 4.08 9.37
N ALA A 31 3.03 4.93 10.31
CA ALA A 31 1.70 5.53 10.38
C ALA A 31 1.58 6.69 9.37
N ALA A 32 0.36 6.93 8.86
CA ALA A 32 0.04 8.08 8.02
C ALA A 32 -0.78 9.11 8.81
N VAL A 33 -0.32 10.36 8.84
CA VAL A 33 -0.96 11.47 9.56
C VAL A 33 -1.23 12.64 8.62
N GLY A 34 -2.46 13.17 8.64
CA GLY A 34 -2.84 14.41 7.93
C GLY A 34 -3.39 15.44 8.90
N ALA A 35 -3.90 16.57 8.42
CA ALA A 35 -4.43 17.68 9.26
C ALA A 35 -5.51 17.27 10.27
N CYS A 36 -6.24 16.18 10.02
CA CYS A 36 -7.20 15.62 10.98
C CYS A 36 -6.55 14.85 12.15
N ASN A 37 -5.22 14.66 12.13
CA ASN A 37 -4.40 14.00 13.14
C ASN A 37 -4.75 12.51 13.46
N HIS A 38 -5.63 11.88 12.67
CA HIS A 38 -5.83 10.42 12.75
C HIS A 38 -4.61 9.66 12.24
N ARG A 39 -4.26 8.57 12.94
CA ARG A 39 -3.06 7.75 12.69
C ARG A 39 -3.30 6.27 12.47
N GLY A 40 -4.54 5.80 12.53
CA GLY A 40 -4.86 4.37 12.56
C GLY A 40 -4.71 3.62 11.23
N ALA A 41 -3.95 4.15 10.27
CA ALA A 41 -3.70 3.51 8.99
C ALA A 41 -2.24 3.70 8.57
N CYS A 42 -1.64 2.63 8.04
CA CYS A 42 -0.24 2.67 7.64
C CYS A 42 0.00 3.42 6.33
N ALA A 43 1.24 3.88 6.15
CA ALA A 43 1.74 4.58 4.98
C ALA A 43 1.47 3.81 3.68
N VAL A 44 1.68 2.49 3.64
CA VAL A 44 1.41 1.66 2.44
C VAL A 44 -0.08 1.67 2.05
N CYS A 45 -0.99 1.56 3.03
CA CYS A 45 -2.42 1.55 2.74
C CYS A 45 -2.93 2.93 2.31
N TYR A 46 -2.46 4.00 2.95
CA TYR A 46 -2.73 5.36 2.50
C TYR A 46 -2.16 5.65 1.11
N TYR A 47 -0.97 5.12 0.82
CA TYR A 47 -0.38 5.22 -0.50
C TYR A 47 -1.25 4.54 -1.56
N ARG A 48 -1.76 3.34 -1.29
CA ARG A 48 -2.73 2.65 -2.18
C ARG A 48 -4.01 3.47 -2.40
N LEU A 49 -4.60 4.01 -1.33
CA LEU A 49 -5.81 4.85 -1.41
C LEU A 49 -5.60 6.04 -2.35
N ARG A 50 -4.52 6.77 -2.13
CA ARG A 50 -4.25 8.01 -2.87
C ARG A 50 -3.75 7.73 -4.28
N LYS A 51 -2.80 6.80 -4.45
CA LYS A 51 -2.16 6.51 -5.74
C LYS A 51 -3.04 5.71 -6.70
N LEU A 52 -3.71 4.66 -6.22
CA LEU A 52 -4.45 3.73 -7.08
C LEU A 52 -5.93 4.07 -7.16
N MET A 53 -6.52 4.49 -6.04
CA MET A 53 -7.95 4.79 -5.94
C MET A 53 -8.28 6.28 -6.07
N ASN A 54 -7.26 7.15 -6.10
CA ASN A 54 -7.44 8.60 -6.15
C ASN A 54 -8.34 9.12 -5.03
N ASP A 55 -8.25 8.49 -3.84
CA ASP A 55 -8.99 8.87 -2.64
C ASP A 55 -8.05 9.56 -1.66
N SER A 56 -8.23 10.87 -1.48
CA SER A 56 -7.45 11.70 -0.55
C SER A 56 -8.11 11.88 0.81
N ASN A 57 -9.25 11.22 1.05
CA ASN A 57 -10.00 11.39 2.30
C ASN A 57 -9.38 10.59 3.44
N CYS A 58 -9.51 11.12 4.65
CA CYS A 58 -9.19 10.38 5.86
C CYS A 58 -10.09 9.15 5.99
N VAL A 59 -9.52 7.97 6.26
CA VAL A 59 -10.31 6.75 6.39
C VAL A 59 -11.25 6.76 7.60
N PHE A 60 -10.90 7.52 8.64
CA PHE A 60 -11.68 7.67 9.87
C PHE A 60 -12.75 8.77 9.76
N CYS A 61 -12.34 10.02 9.55
CA CYS A 61 -13.26 11.16 9.60
C CYS A 61 -13.75 11.65 8.23
N LYS A 62 -13.28 11.08 7.12
CA LYS A 62 -13.63 11.47 5.75
C LYS A 62 -13.26 12.90 5.35
N GLN A 63 -12.49 13.62 6.17
CA GLN A 63 -11.91 14.91 5.79
C GLN A 63 -10.99 14.72 4.57
N ASP A 64 -11.14 15.56 3.54
CA ASP A 64 -10.19 15.61 2.43
C ASP A 64 -8.84 16.14 2.95
N LEU A 65 -7.79 15.34 2.76
CA LEU A 65 -6.44 15.66 3.19
C LEU A 65 -5.64 16.11 1.98
N GLU A 66 -5.16 17.35 1.98
CA GLU A 66 -4.33 17.85 0.89
C GLU A 66 -2.97 17.14 0.85
N GLN A 67 -2.36 16.97 2.03
CA GLN A 67 -1.08 16.33 2.24
C GLN A 67 -1.13 15.39 3.44
N VAL A 68 -0.26 14.37 3.44
CA VAL A 68 -0.11 13.39 4.52
C VAL A 68 1.37 13.19 4.79
N MET A 69 1.74 13.15 6.05
CA MET A 69 3.08 12.81 6.53
C MET A 69 3.11 11.36 7.00
N CYS A 70 4.15 10.62 6.63
CA CYS A 70 4.39 9.28 7.15
C CYS A 70 5.41 9.34 8.28
N VAL A 71 5.10 8.76 9.42
CA VAL A 71 5.92 8.83 10.62
C VAL A 71 6.01 7.50 11.35
N ASP A 72 7.06 7.33 12.15
CA ASP A 72 7.10 6.24 13.11
C ASP A 72 5.87 6.35 14.04
N PRO A 73 5.16 5.25 14.36
CA PRO A 73 4.02 5.31 15.28
C PRO A 73 4.35 5.89 16.65
N ALA A 74 5.61 5.83 17.10
CA ALA A 74 6.09 6.46 18.33
C ALA A 74 6.27 8.00 18.21
N ASP A 75 6.23 8.57 17.00
CA ASP A 75 6.29 10.02 16.80
C ASP A 75 4.92 10.65 17.03
N GLU A 76 4.75 11.29 18.19
CA GLU A 76 3.47 11.87 18.62
C GLU A 76 3.16 13.23 17.97
N ARG A 77 4.10 13.82 17.21
CA ARG A 77 3.94 15.15 16.60
C ARG A 77 2.72 15.23 15.69
N ARG A 78 1.84 16.18 15.95
CA ARG A 78 0.69 16.49 15.12
C ARG A 78 1.10 17.00 13.75
N PHE A 79 0.19 16.90 12.79
CA PHE A 79 0.44 17.31 11.41
C PHE A 79 0.91 18.76 11.29
N GLU A 80 0.39 19.65 12.14
CA GLU A 80 0.75 21.08 12.13
C GLU A 80 2.15 21.36 12.68
N GLU A 81 2.77 20.39 13.36
CA GLU A 81 4.12 20.52 13.93
C GLU A 81 5.22 20.21 12.90
N PHE A 82 4.87 19.61 11.76
CA PHE A 82 5.82 19.41 10.66
C PHE A 82 6.00 20.71 9.88
N SER A 83 7.26 21.10 9.68
CA SER A 83 7.61 22.26 8.85
C SER A 83 7.51 21.90 7.36
N ILE A 84 6.27 21.89 6.83
CA ILE A 84 5.97 21.62 5.43
C ILE A 84 5.84 22.93 4.66
N TRP A 85 6.61 23.07 3.59
CA TRP A 85 6.59 24.22 2.69
C TRP A 85 6.41 23.72 1.25
N GLY A 86 5.17 23.71 0.76
CA GLY A 86 4.86 23.14 -0.55
C GLY A 86 5.14 21.64 -0.58
N ASP A 87 6.07 21.21 -1.43
CA ASP A 87 6.53 19.82 -1.60
C ASP A 87 7.77 19.47 -0.76
N ASN A 88 8.11 20.31 0.22
CA ASN A 88 9.30 20.14 1.06
C ASN A 88 8.94 19.99 2.54
N ALA A 89 9.38 18.91 3.18
CA ALA A 89 9.23 18.65 4.62
C ALA A 89 10.59 18.42 5.32
N GLY A 90 11.65 19.02 4.79
CA GLY A 90 13.02 18.86 5.27
C GLY A 90 13.86 17.87 4.44
N PRO A 91 15.18 17.84 4.67
CA PRO A 91 16.12 17.09 3.84
C PRO A 91 15.99 15.57 3.96
N ASP A 92 15.35 15.07 5.01
CA ASP A 92 15.21 13.63 5.27
C ASP A 92 13.91 13.03 4.73
N HIS A 93 13.06 13.85 4.11
CA HIS A 93 11.79 13.42 3.54
C HIS A 93 11.83 13.41 2.00
N ALA A 94 11.15 12.43 1.41
CA ALA A 94 10.78 12.38 0.00
C ALA A 94 9.31 12.74 -0.14
N TYR A 95 8.98 13.53 -1.16
CA TYR A 95 7.61 13.85 -1.53
C TYR A 95 7.22 13.03 -2.77
N GLU A 96 6.13 12.28 -2.69
CA GLU A 96 5.54 11.60 -3.84
C GLU A 96 4.35 12.41 -4.35
N GLU A 97 4.52 12.98 -5.54
CA GLU A 97 3.63 13.99 -6.11
C GLU A 97 2.19 13.50 -6.32
N LYS A 98 2.00 12.26 -6.81
CA LYS A 98 0.66 11.76 -7.18
C LYS A 98 -0.22 11.47 -5.97
N SER A 99 0.37 10.97 -4.90
CA SER A 99 -0.28 10.67 -3.63
C SER A 99 -0.27 11.87 -2.68
N ARG A 100 0.57 12.88 -2.95
CA ARG A 100 0.79 14.05 -2.08
C ARG A 100 1.18 13.61 -0.66
N MET A 101 2.08 12.64 -0.58
CA MET A 101 2.54 12.05 0.67
C MET A 101 4.02 12.32 0.88
N PHE A 102 4.38 12.62 2.12
CA PHE A 102 5.75 12.71 2.58
C PHE A 102 6.15 11.42 3.28
N PHE A 103 7.36 10.95 2.98
CA PHE A 103 7.93 9.73 3.55
C PHE A 103 9.35 10.00 4.02
N PRO A 104 9.82 9.40 5.12
CA PRO A 104 11.26 9.32 5.38
C PRO A 104 11.96 8.67 4.18
N LYS A 105 13.05 9.28 3.69
CA LYS A 105 13.75 8.81 2.47
C LYS A 105 14.09 7.31 2.48
N PRO A 106 14.64 6.73 3.58
CA PRO A 106 14.93 5.30 3.62
C PRO A 106 13.68 4.44 3.41
N TYR A 107 12.56 4.83 4.04
CA TYR A 107 11.28 4.12 3.92
C TYR A 107 10.69 4.25 2.51
N TYR A 108 10.79 5.43 1.90
CA TYR A 108 10.35 5.64 0.52
C TYR A 108 11.10 4.73 -0.46
N GLU A 109 12.43 4.65 -0.34
CA GLU A 109 13.26 3.83 -1.20
C GLU A 109 13.06 2.33 -0.98
N SER A 110 12.91 1.92 0.29
CA SER A 110 12.80 0.51 0.66
C SER A 110 11.39 -0.04 0.51
N GLU A 111 10.33 0.70 0.83
CA GLU A 111 8.97 0.14 0.84
C GLU A 111 8.13 0.67 -0.32
N ILE A 112 8.10 1.99 -0.52
CA ILE A 112 7.18 2.61 -1.48
C ILE A 112 7.62 2.36 -2.92
N LEU A 113 8.89 2.64 -3.26
CA LEU A 113 9.40 2.42 -4.62
C LEU A 113 9.39 0.94 -5.01
N LYS A 114 9.47 0.00 -4.07
CA LYS A 114 9.39 -1.43 -4.39
C LYS A 114 8.01 -1.82 -4.93
N LEU A 115 6.95 -1.21 -4.43
CA LEU A 115 5.58 -1.44 -4.91
C LEU A 115 5.45 -1.07 -6.39
N GLU A 116 6.07 0.03 -6.82
CA GLU A 116 5.95 0.52 -8.20
C GLU A 116 6.89 -0.15 -9.22
N LYS A 117 7.92 -0.85 -8.75
CA LYS A 117 8.93 -1.46 -9.63
C LYS A 117 8.32 -2.61 -10.44
N ALA A 118 8.50 -2.53 -11.77
CA ALA A 118 8.27 -3.65 -12.66
C ALA A 118 9.44 -4.63 -12.54
N ILE A 119 9.49 -5.45 -11.50
CA ILE A 119 10.46 -6.54 -11.35
C ILE A 119 9.79 -7.89 -11.58
N CYS A 120 10.56 -8.90 -11.95
CA CYS A 120 10.05 -10.27 -12.01
C CYS A 120 10.19 -10.91 -10.62
N TRP A 121 9.10 -11.39 -10.04
CA TRP A 121 9.09 -12.07 -8.73
C TRP A 121 9.03 -13.59 -8.86
N VAL A 122 9.20 -14.15 -10.06
CA VAL A 122 9.30 -15.60 -10.25
C VAL A 122 10.57 -16.09 -9.55
N PRO A 123 10.48 -17.13 -8.67
CA PRO A 123 11.64 -17.69 -7.99
C PRO A 123 12.77 -18.02 -8.95
N ASP A 124 14.01 -17.79 -8.52
CA ASP A 124 15.24 -18.07 -9.27
C ASP A 124 15.39 -17.35 -10.63
N CYS A 125 14.55 -16.35 -10.92
CA CYS A 125 14.68 -15.56 -12.14
C CYS A 125 15.97 -14.71 -12.13
N PRO A 126 16.89 -14.86 -13.11
CA PRO A 126 18.14 -14.09 -13.16
C PRO A 126 17.94 -12.57 -13.33
N ARG A 127 16.76 -12.17 -13.82
CA ARG A 127 16.35 -10.76 -14.01
C ARG A 127 15.53 -10.22 -12.84
N GLY A 128 15.18 -11.03 -11.84
CA GLY A 128 14.23 -10.67 -10.79
C GLY A 128 14.66 -9.51 -9.88
N GLN A 129 15.95 -9.21 -9.81
CA GLN A 129 16.47 -8.10 -9.01
C GLN A 129 16.54 -6.76 -9.78
N LYS A 130 16.36 -6.76 -11.11
CA LYS A 130 16.52 -5.56 -11.94
C LYS A 130 15.17 -5.12 -12.51
N PRO A 131 14.76 -3.86 -12.31
CA PRO A 131 13.50 -3.38 -12.86
C PRO A 131 13.55 -3.33 -14.39
N PHE A 132 12.43 -3.73 -15.01
CA PHE A 132 12.14 -3.53 -16.42
C PHE A 132 11.71 -2.08 -16.67
N ARG A 133 11.83 -1.61 -17.92
CA ARG A 133 11.53 -0.19 -18.24
C ARG A 133 10.04 0.14 -18.11
N ASN A 134 9.19 -0.85 -18.32
CA ASN A 134 7.73 -0.71 -18.26
C ASN A 134 7.07 -2.09 -18.11
N ALA A 135 5.75 -2.09 -17.84
CA ALA A 135 4.96 -3.31 -17.66
C ALA A 135 4.99 -4.24 -18.89
N LYS A 136 5.04 -3.68 -20.10
CA LYS A 136 5.06 -4.46 -21.35
C LYS A 136 6.36 -5.26 -21.52
N GLU A 137 7.49 -4.72 -21.08
CA GLU A 137 8.75 -5.45 -21.07
C GLU A 137 8.76 -6.57 -20.01
N LEU A 138 8.13 -6.34 -18.86
CA LEU A 138 7.96 -7.39 -17.84
C LEU A 138 7.05 -8.51 -18.35
N GLU A 139 5.91 -8.19 -18.96
CA GLU A 139 4.98 -9.14 -19.56
C GLU A 139 5.66 -10.04 -20.60
N LYS A 140 6.38 -9.43 -21.55
CA LYS A 140 7.17 -10.19 -22.54
C LYS A 140 8.19 -11.12 -21.90
N HIS A 141 8.82 -10.68 -20.82
CA HIS A 141 9.79 -11.48 -20.10
C HIS A 141 9.14 -12.68 -19.40
N THR A 142 8.01 -12.48 -18.72
CA THR A 142 7.33 -13.57 -18.01
C THR A 142 6.79 -14.61 -18.98
N GLU A 143 6.33 -14.18 -20.15
CA GLU A 143 5.89 -15.10 -21.21
C GLU A 143 7.05 -15.90 -21.79
N ALA A 144 8.15 -15.23 -22.13
CA ALA A 144 9.27 -15.87 -22.82
C ALA A 144 10.12 -16.77 -21.91
N GLU A 145 10.39 -16.34 -20.68
CA GLU A 145 11.32 -17.04 -19.77
C GLU A 145 10.60 -17.99 -18.81
N HIS A 146 9.34 -17.71 -18.47
CA HIS A 146 8.62 -18.48 -17.44
C HIS A 146 7.36 -19.17 -17.98
N GLY A 147 6.94 -18.89 -19.22
CA GLY A 147 5.66 -19.40 -19.76
C GLY A 147 4.44 -18.91 -18.98
N LEU A 148 4.57 -17.75 -18.31
CA LEU A 148 3.54 -17.17 -17.46
C LEU A 148 3.05 -15.84 -18.04
N SER A 149 1.73 -15.65 -18.05
CA SER A 149 1.09 -14.44 -18.56
C SER A 149 0.33 -13.70 -17.47
N PHE A 150 0.27 -12.37 -17.61
CA PHE A 150 -0.68 -11.56 -16.86
C PHE A 150 -2.07 -11.64 -17.48
N CYS A 151 -3.10 -11.35 -16.67
CA CYS A 151 -4.41 -11.03 -17.22
C CYS A 151 -4.50 -9.57 -17.64
N HIS A 152 -4.62 -9.31 -18.94
CA HIS A 152 -4.73 -7.95 -19.49
C HIS A 152 -5.94 -7.17 -18.95
N ILE A 153 -7.06 -7.87 -18.63
CA ILE A 153 -8.24 -7.24 -18.03
C ILE A 153 -7.91 -6.79 -16.61
N CYS A 154 -7.31 -7.67 -15.80
CA CYS A 154 -6.86 -7.29 -14.46
C CYS A 154 -5.80 -6.17 -14.51
N MET A 155 -4.82 -6.23 -15.40
CA MET A 155 -3.81 -5.18 -15.52
C MET A 155 -4.42 -3.81 -15.85
N LYS A 156 -5.53 -3.80 -16.58
CA LYS A 156 -6.21 -2.57 -16.98
C LYS A 156 -7.16 -2.03 -15.90
N HIS A 157 -7.80 -2.93 -15.14
CA HIS A 157 -8.93 -2.56 -14.28
C HIS A 157 -8.70 -2.76 -12.79
N LYS A 158 -7.80 -3.67 -12.39
CA LYS A 158 -7.50 -3.93 -10.98
C LYS A 158 -6.64 -2.79 -10.42
N LYS A 159 -7.05 -2.24 -9.29
CA LYS A 159 -6.31 -1.22 -8.54
C LYS A 159 -5.22 -1.86 -7.68
N SER A 160 -4.24 -2.46 -8.33
CA SER A 160 -3.09 -3.11 -7.68
C SER A 160 -1.79 -2.66 -8.32
N PHE A 161 -0.71 -2.72 -7.55
CA PHE A 161 0.61 -2.49 -8.10
C PHE A 161 1.04 -3.67 -8.98
N LEU A 162 1.89 -3.41 -9.97
CA LEU A 162 2.34 -4.45 -10.91
C LEU A 162 3.05 -5.59 -10.18
N ALA A 163 3.85 -5.28 -9.15
CA ALA A 163 4.55 -6.26 -8.32
C ALA A 163 3.62 -7.21 -7.53
N GLU A 164 2.33 -6.87 -7.42
CA GLU A 164 1.30 -7.64 -6.71
C GLU A 164 0.36 -8.40 -7.67
N MET A 165 0.55 -8.25 -8.98
CA MET A 165 -0.33 -8.86 -9.97
C MET A 165 -0.05 -10.36 -10.09
N PRO A 166 -1.09 -11.22 -10.13
CA PRO A 166 -0.87 -12.65 -10.33
C PRO A 166 -0.38 -12.94 -11.76
N LEU A 167 0.51 -13.91 -11.84
CA LEU A 167 0.95 -14.55 -13.08
C LEU A 167 0.27 -15.90 -13.21
N PHE A 168 -0.15 -16.25 -14.42
CA PHE A 168 -0.92 -17.46 -14.68
C PHE A 168 -0.18 -18.38 -15.65
N THR A 169 -0.25 -19.69 -15.39
CA THR A 169 0.01 -20.69 -16.42
C THR A 169 -1.11 -20.66 -17.47
N PRO A 170 -0.94 -21.24 -18.67
CA PRO A 170 -1.99 -21.31 -19.66
C PRO A 170 -3.31 -21.92 -19.13
N GLU A 171 -3.23 -23.00 -18.35
CA GLU A 171 -4.41 -23.63 -17.73
C GLU A 171 -5.02 -22.73 -16.64
N GLY A 172 -4.19 -22.17 -15.77
CA GLY A 172 -4.62 -21.27 -14.71
C GLY A 172 -5.27 -20.00 -15.26
N PHE A 173 -4.81 -19.52 -16.41
CA PHE A 173 -5.38 -18.37 -17.09
C PHE A 173 -6.79 -18.66 -17.60
N MET A 174 -7.00 -19.82 -18.22
CA MET A 174 -8.33 -20.25 -18.66
C MET A 174 -9.31 -20.43 -17.51
N GLN A 175 -8.83 -20.92 -16.36
CA GLN A 175 -9.63 -21.00 -15.14
C GLN A 175 -9.97 -19.62 -14.59
N HIS A 176 -8.99 -18.72 -14.46
CA HIS A 176 -9.17 -17.33 -14.04
C HIS A 176 -10.22 -16.60 -14.89
N LEU A 177 -10.19 -16.78 -16.21
CA LEU A 177 -11.18 -16.16 -17.10
C LEU A 177 -12.61 -16.70 -16.87
N LYS A 178 -12.77 -18.01 -16.66
CA LYS A 178 -14.08 -18.69 -16.64
C LYS A 178 -14.74 -18.77 -15.27
N GLN A 179 -13.93 -18.98 -14.23
CA GLN A 179 -14.37 -19.29 -12.88
C GLN A 179 -13.86 -18.26 -11.86
N GLY A 180 -12.88 -17.46 -12.26
CA GLY A 180 -12.20 -16.52 -11.38
C GLY A 180 -11.39 -17.20 -10.30
N ASP A 181 -11.42 -16.62 -9.11
CA ASP A 181 -10.73 -17.08 -7.92
C ASP A 181 -11.73 -17.18 -6.75
N PRO A 182 -12.16 -18.40 -6.38
CA PRO A 182 -13.14 -18.62 -5.33
C PRO A 182 -12.71 -18.06 -3.96
N ALA A 183 -11.41 -18.00 -3.68
CA ALA A 183 -10.90 -17.51 -2.40
C ALA A 183 -11.10 -15.99 -2.24
N SER A 184 -11.14 -15.25 -3.35
CA SER A 184 -11.41 -13.81 -3.37
C SER A 184 -12.85 -13.46 -3.72
N GLY A 185 -13.73 -14.45 -3.93
CA GLY A 185 -15.11 -14.24 -4.37
C GLY A 185 -15.23 -13.69 -5.80
N PHE A 186 -14.16 -13.81 -6.59
CA PHE A 186 -14.13 -13.38 -7.98
C PHE A 186 -14.68 -14.51 -8.88
N GLU A 187 -15.76 -14.27 -9.61
CA GLU A 187 -16.46 -15.30 -10.42
C GLU A 187 -15.97 -15.40 -11.88
N GLY A 188 -14.90 -14.68 -12.23
CA GLY A 188 -14.33 -14.65 -13.58
C GLY A 188 -14.67 -13.37 -14.34
N HIS A 189 -14.11 -13.22 -15.54
CA HIS A 189 -14.37 -12.04 -16.36
C HIS A 189 -15.66 -12.21 -17.18
N PRO A 190 -16.43 -11.12 -17.38
CA PRO A 190 -17.61 -11.15 -18.26
C PRO A 190 -17.25 -11.66 -19.66
N LYS A 191 -18.17 -12.44 -20.25
CA LYS A 191 -18.04 -12.98 -21.61
C LYS A 191 -18.39 -11.96 -22.68
#